data_AF-A0A2D8QUR6-F1
#
_entry.id   AF-A0A2D8QUR6-F1
#
_cell.length_a   1.000
_cell.length_b   1.000
_cell.length_c   1.000
_cell.angle_alpha   90.00
_cell.angle_beta   90.00
_cell.angle_gamma   90.00
#
_symmetry.space_group_name_H-M   'P 1'
#
loop_
_entity.id
_entity.type
_entity.pdbx_description
1 polymer ?
#
loop_
_entity_poly.entity_id
_entity_poly.type
_entity_poly.pdbx_seq_one_letter_code
_entity_poly.pdbx_strand_id
1 'polypeptide(L)'
;MEGSFSEQIYLPVRQLGILLQSQGYQDEAIAEFRQLQNIIHRHYGVYSPLQLEPLDFIINSQIQNGDIGAADVQHQFSYRVSMKSFSPNQLEYTDAKIRLADWYRFTARFDRALKLYKESALNLNKDDLRAISRVKRSIALTSYLSGRCCLEDELAAAYNIGVKAPDFDRADLERALIDYVDASYLAGSEVNLEKFSHELSKNLEPALLGFQNPKALFSTLAKSRGFKDSNAQIILFKDTETGFSFGKNRSKPDPVSVGNPVTMCGETYRSLVKNKDQKLSIDVTVDINPQGKPILISLAGDAPPKLNRYIRTSLHNSRFRPAIDQFGKPSESTISFRQTFSANNLSITSSANVYDWSNQMVAQSCQLTELASL
;
A
#
# COMPACT_ATOMS: atom_id res chain seq x y z
N MET A 1 2.26 -20.48 -39.42
CA MET A 1 2.26 -19.06 -39.81
C MET A 1 3.64 -18.51 -39.54
N GLU A 2 4.47 -18.35 -40.57
CA GLU A 2 5.74 -17.62 -40.47
C GLU A 2 5.44 -16.11 -40.55
N GLY A 3 5.99 -15.31 -39.64
CA GLY A 3 5.76 -13.86 -39.58
C GLY A 3 5.81 -13.29 -38.15
N SER A 4 5.54 -11.98 -38.02
CA SER A 4 5.62 -11.21 -36.76
C SER A 4 4.64 -11.64 -35.65
N PHE A 5 3.80 -12.65 -35.92
CA PHE A 5 2.86 -13.25 -34.98
C PHE A 5 3.03 -14.78 -34.85
N SER A 6 4.19 -15.32 -35.26
CA SER A 6 4.49 -16.75 -35.07
C SER A 6 4.50 -17.11 -33.60
N GLU A 7 3.99 -18.29 -33.23
CA GLU A 7 4.09 -18.82 -31.87
C GLU A 7 5.55 -19.03 -31.44
N GLN A 8 6.44 -19.32 -32.40
CA GLN A 8 7.86 -19.56 -32.15
C GLN A 8 8.62 -18.34 -31.60
N ILE A 9 8.11 -17.13 -31.87
CA ILE A 9 8.73 -15.89 -31.36
C ILE A 9 8.14 -15.46 -30.00
N TYR A 10 7.19 -16.22 -29.43
CA TYR A 10 6.61 -15.95 -28.11
C TYR A 10 7.69 -15.76 -27.04
N LEU A 11 8.57 -16.74 -26.88
CA LEU A 11 9.61 -16.72 -25.85
C LEU A 11 10.67 -15.62 -26.11
N PRO A 12 11.21 -15.45 -27.33
CA PRO A 12 12.12 -14.34 -27.63
C PRO A 12 11.52 -12.95 -27.33
N VAL A 13 10.29 -12.67 -27.77
CA VAL A 13 9.61 -11.38 -27.54
C VAL A 13 9.39 -11.16 -26.04
N ARG A 14 8.94 -12.19 -25.32
CA ARG A 14 8.78 -12.14 -23.85
C ARG A 14 10.10 -11.78 -23.16
N GLN A 15 11.20 -12.43 -23.52
CA GLN A 15 12.50 -12.19 -22.91
C GLN A 15 13.03 -10.78 -23.20
N LEU A 16 12.87 -10.30 -24.44
CA LEU A 16 13.27 -8.94 -24.82
C LEU A 16 12.50 -7.88 -24.00
N GLY A 17 11.17 -8.02 -23.89
CA GLY A 17 10.36 -7.12 -23.07
C GLY A 17 10.82 -7.07 -21.61
N ILE A 18 11.12 -8.22 -20.99
CA ILE A 18 11.64 -8.29 -19.62
C ILE A 18 12.99 -7.58 -19.49
N LEU A 19 13.90 -7.78 -20.45
CA LEU A 19 15.20 -7.10 -20.46
C LEU A 19 15.04 -5.58 -20.55
N LEU A 20 14.22 -5.09 -21.48
CA LEU A 20 13.93 -3.66 -21.65
C LEU A 20 13.33 -3.07 -20.37
N GLN A 21 12.33 -3.73 -19.78
CA GLN A 21 11.71 -3.31 -18.53
C GLN A 21 12.72 -3.23 -17.38
N SER A 22 13.60 -4.22 -17.25
CA SER A 22 14.63 -4.26 -16.20
C SER A 22 15.67 -3.14 -16.33
N GLN A 23 15.86 -2.61 -17.54
CA GLN A 23 16.78 -1.52 -17.84
C GLN A 23 16.11 -0.14 -17.78
N GLY A 24 14.82 -0.07 -17.47
CA GLY A 24 14.07 1.19 -17.40
C GLY A 24 13.47 1.66 -18.73
N TYR A 25 13.63 0.90 -19.82
CA TYR A 25 13.06 1.19 -21.14
C TYR A 25 11.59 0.76 -21.20
N GLN A 26 10.74 1.46 -20.43
CA GLN A 26 9.35 1.04 -20.21
C GLN A 26 8.48 1.12 -21.48
N ASP A 27 8.66 2.16 -22.32
CA ASP A 27 7.86 2.32 -23.54
C ASP A 27 8.17 1.23 -24.57
N GLU A 28 9.44 0.89 -24.72
CA GLU A 28 9.91 -0.20 -25.58
C GLU A 28 9.44 -1.55 -25.04
N ALA A 29 9.53 -1.77 -23.73
CA ALA A 29 9.02 -2.98 -23.09
C ALA A 29 7.51 -3.16 -23.34
N ILE A 30 6.70 -2.10 -23.21
CA ILE A 30 5.27 -2.13 -23.49
C ILE A 30 5.00 -2.55 -24.94
N ALA A 31 5.80 -2.09 -25.91
CA ALA A 31 5.65 -2.47 -27.30
C ALA A 31 5.84 -3.98 -27.51
N GLU A 32 6.90 -4.55 -26.92
CA GLU A 32 7.18 -5.99 -26.97
C GLU A 32 6.08 -6.81 -26.28
N PHE A 33 5.62 -6.39 -25.10
CA PHE A 33 4.54 -7.11 -24.41
C PHE A 33 3.21 -7.01 -25.15
N ARG A 34 2.91 -5.92 -25.86
CA ARG A 34 1.74 -5.84 -26.76
C ARG A 34 1.88 -6.77 -27.96
N GLN A 35 3.08 -6.95 -28.49
CA GLN A 35 3.32 -7.98 -29.50
C GLN A 35 3.03 -9.37 -28.93
N LEU A 36 3.45 -9.65 -27.69
CA LEU A 36 3.15 -10.90 -27.00
C LEU A 36 1.63 -11.11 -26.85
N GLN A 37 0.88 -10.09 -26.41
CA GLN A 37 -0.59 -10.16 -26.35
C GLN A 37 -1.23 -10.47 -27.70
N ASN A 38 -0.71 -9.88 -28.78
CA ASN A 38 -1.21 -10.13 -30.14
C ASN A 38 -0.94 -11.56 -30.62
N ILE A 39 0.24 -12.11 -30.30
CA ILE A 39 0.55 -13.53 -30.57
C ILE A 39 -0.45 -14.42 -29.82
N ILE A 40 -0.64 -14.17 -28.51
CA ILE A 40 -1.55 -14.97 -27.69
C ILE A 40 -2.98 -14.88 -28.19
N HIS A 41 -3.44 -13.68 -28.53
CA HIS A 41 -4.78 -13.46 -29.04
C HIS A 41 -5.01 -14.26 -30.33
N ARG A 42 -4.07 -14.22 -31.28
CA ARG A 42 -4.23 -14.92 -32.56
C ARG A 42 -4.26 -16.44 -32.42
N HIS A 43 -3.48 -17.02 -31.52
CA HIS A 43 -3.34 -18.48 -31.40
C HIS A 43 -4.25 -19.11 -30.35
N TYR A 44 -4.58 -18.38 -29.28
CA TYR A 44 -5.33 -18.93 -28.13
C TYR A 44 -6.58 -18.11 -27.76
N GLY A 45 -6.80 -16.97 -28.44
CA GLY A 45 -7.97 -16.11 -28.22
C GLY A 45 -7.76 -14.96 -27.24
N VAL A 46 -8.66 -13.96 -27.32
CA VAL A 46 -8.62 -12.72 -26.50
C VAL A 46 -8.65 -13.00 -25.00
N TYR A 47 -9.43 -14.00 -24.59
CA TYR A 47 -9.66 -14.33 -23.17
C TYR A 47 -8.85 -15.54 -22.71
N SER A 48 -7.77 -15.89 -23.42
CA SER A 48 -6.85 -16.92 -22.97
C SER A 48 -6.19 -16.51 -21.64
N PRO A 49 -6.08 -17.41 -20.64
CA PRO A 49 -5.38 -17.10 -19.39
C PRO A 49 -3.89 -16.78 -19.62
N LEU A 50 -3.31 -17.17 -20.75
CA LEU A 50 -1.95 -16.77 -21.14
C LEU A 50 -1.80 -15.25 -21.27
N GLN A 51 -2.88 -14.50 -21.50
CA GLN A 51 -2.86 -13.03 -21.56
C GLN A 51 -2.46 -12.38 -20.23
N LEU A 52 -2.63 -13.08 -19.09
CA LEU A 52 -2.43 -12.50 -17.76
C LEU A 52 -0.97 -12.05 -17.54
N GLU A 53 0.00 -12.85 -18.00
CA GLU A 53 1.42 -12.53 -17.84
C GLU A 53 1.84 -11.23 -18.57
N PRO A 54 1.64 -11.07 -19.89
CA PRO A 54 1.96 -9.80 -20.55
C PRO A 54 1.16 -8.62 -19.99
N LEU A 55 -0.07 -8.84 -19.52
CA LEU A 55 -0.84 -7.80 -18.86
C LEU A 55 -0.15 -7.28 -17.60
N ASP A 56 0.33 -8.18 -16.74
CA ASP A 56 1.06 -7.78 -15.52
C ASP A 56 2.33 -6.99 -15.87
N PHE A 57 3.07 -7.39 -16.90
CA PHE A 57 4.24 -6.63 -17.36
C PHE A 57 3.89 -5.25 -17.92
N ILE A 58 2.82 -5.13 -18.72
CA ILE A 58 2.35 -3.85 -19.25
C ILE A 58 1.88 -2.93 -18.12
N ILE A 59 1.09 -3.45 -17.18
CA ILE A 59 0.61 -2.71 -16.00
C ILE A 59 1.80 -2.13 -15.23
N ASN A 60 2.81 -2.95 -14.92
CA ASN A 60 3.98 -2.50 -14.18
C ASN A 60 4.74 -1.39 -14.92
N SER A 61 4.91 -1.52 -16.24
CA SER A 61 5.57 -0.49 -17.06
C SER A 61 4.74 0.81 -17.11
N GLN A 62 3.42 0.70 -17.22
CA GLN A 62 2.51 1.85 -17.24
C GLN A 62 2.52 2.58 -15.89
N ILE A 63 2.51 1.85 -14.78
CA ILE A 63 2.64 2.43 -13.44
C ILE A 63 3.98 3.17 -13.31
N GLN A 64 5.08 2.57 -13.77
CA GLN A 64 6.41 3.21 -13.75
C GLN A 64 6.50 4.45 -14.66
N ASN A 65 5.72 4.50 -15.73
CA ASN A 65 5.59 5.69 -16.58
C ASN A 65 4.60 6.73 -16.04
N GLY A 66 3.91 6.45 -14.92
CA GLY A 66 2.84 7.28 -14.40
C GLY A 66 1.54 7.27 -15.21
N ASP A 67 1.39 6.34 -16.17
CA ASP A 67 0.17 6.17 -16.98
C ASP A 67 -0.89 5.34 -16.22
N ILE A 68 -1.38 5.92 -15.13
CA ILE A 68 -2.35 5.30 -14.21
C ILE A 68 -3.67 4.97 -14.92
N GLY A 69 -4.09 5.81 -15.89
CA GLY A 69 -5.32 5.58 -16.65
C GLY A 69 -5.22 4.33 -17.53
N ALA A 70 -4.11 4.16 -18.26
CA ALA A 70 -3.94 2.97 -19.07
C ALA A 70 -3.73 1.71 -18.21
N ALA A 71 -3.05 1.82 -17.06
CA ALA A 71 -2.93 0.72 -16.10
C ALA A 71 -4.31 0.28 -15.56
N ASP A 72 -5.23 1.22 -15.29
CA ASP A 72 -6.59 0.89 -14.85
C ASP A 72 -7.34 0.04 -15.87
N VAL A 73 -7.23 0.41 -17.14
CA VAL A 73 -7.82 -0.35 -18.25
C VAL A 73 -7.26 -1.78 -18.29
N GLN A 74 -5.95 -1.95 -18.12
CA GLN A 74 -5.33 -3.28 -18.14
C GLN A 74 -5.71 -4.12 -16.92
N HIS A 75 -5.81 -3.54 -15.73
CA HIS A 75 -6.32 -4.24 -14.53
C HIS A 75 -7.75 -4.74 -14.73
N GLN A 76 -8.63 -3.92 -15.29
CA GLN A 76 -9.99 -4.32 -15.61
C GLN A 76 -10.03 -5.44 -16.65
N PHE A 77 -9.17 -5.38 -17.67
CA PHE A 77 -9.09 -6.43 -18.69
C PHE A 77 -8.53 -7.74 -18.14
N SER A 78 -7.48 -7.71 -17.30
CA SER A 78 -6.93 -8.88 -16.59
C SER A 78 -7.99 -9.59 -15.75
N TYR A 79 -8.83 -8.82 -15.04
CA TYR A 79 -9.98 -9.38 -14.33
C TYR A 79 -10.99 -10.03 -15.28
N ARG A 80 -11.33 -9.40 -16.41
CA ARG A 80 -12.24 -9.98 -17.42
C ARG A 80 -11.70 -11.27 -18.04
N VAL A 81 -10.40 -11.36 -18.32
CA VAL A 81 -9.75 -12.60 -18.77
C VAL A 81 -9.99 -13.70 -17.73
N SER A 82 -9.68 -13.42 -16.47
CA SER A 82 -9.86 -14.39 -15.37
C SER A 82 -11.31 -14.83 -15.20
N MET A 83 -12.29 -13.91 -15.31
CA MET A 83 -13.72 -14.24 -15.27
C MET A 83 -14.17 -15.15 -16.41
N LYS A 84 -13.51 -15.11 -17.57
CA LYS A 84 -13.83 -15.94 -18.73
C LYS A 84 -13.08 -17.27 -18.71
N SER A 85 -11.92 -17.32 -18.08
CA SER A 85 -11.08 -18.51 -18.00
C SER A 85 -11.42 -19.41 -16.79
N PHE A 86 -11.96 -18.86 -15.71
CA PHE A 86 -12.16 -19.57 -14.44
C PHE A 86 -13.58 -19.44 -13.90
N SER A 87 -14.04 -20.48 -13.21
CA SER A 87 -15.32 -20.48 -12.49
C SER A 87 -15.24 -19.63 -11.22
N PRO A 88 -16.34 -19.01 -10.76
CA PRO A 88 -16.33 -18.14 -9.57
C PRO A 88 -15.86 -18.78 -8.26
N ASN A 89 -15.90 -20.11 -8.16
CA ASN A 89 -15.45 -20.88 -6.99
C ASN A 89 -13.96 -21.29 -7.07
N GLN A 90 -13.27 -20.99 -8.17
CA GLN A 90 -11.84 -21.23 -8.30
C GLN A 90 -11.05 -20.07 -7.68
N LEU A 91 -9.91 -20.39 -7.08
CA LEU A 91 -9.08 -19.41 -6.38
C LEU A 91 -8.57 -18.33 -7.36
N GLU A 92 -8.27 -18.69 -8.60
CA GLU A 92 -7.78 -17.79 -9.65
C GLU A 92 -8.79 -16.67 -9.97
N TYR A 93 -10.08 -16.99 -10.00
CA TYR A 93 -11.15 -16.01 -10.19
C TYR A 93 -11.17 -15.02 -9.01
N THR A 94 -11.13 -15.56 -7.79
CA THR A 94 -11.23 -14.74 -6.57
C THR A 94 -9.98 -13.89 -6.36
N ASP A 95 -8.80 -14.42 -6.64
CA ASP A 95 -7.52 -13.70 -6.61
C ASP A 95 -7.49 -12.58 -7.65
N ALA A 96 -8.01 -12.80 -8.86
CA ALA A 96 -8.13 -11.74 -9.85
C ALA A 96 -9.06 -10.61 -9.39
N LYS A 97 -10.17 -10.95 -8.71
CA LYS A 97 -11.05 -9.95 -8.09
C LYS A 97 -10.34 -9.17 -6.98
N ILE A 98 -9.56 -9.85 -6.13
CA ILE A 98 -8.76 -9.23 -5.07
C ILE A 98 -7.70 -8.29 -5.65
N ARG A 99 -6.99 -8.69 -6.72
CA ARG A 99 -6.01 -7.82 -7.41
C ARG A 99 -6.64 -6.54 -7.96
N LEU A 100 -7.83 -6.63 -8.54
CA LEU A 100 -8.57 -5.44 -8.98
C LEU A 100 -9.00 -4.57 -7.79
N ALA A 101 -9.40 -5.17 -6.67
CA ALA A 101 -9.72 -4.45 -5.44
C ALA A 101 -8.48 -3.74 -4.86
N ASP A 102 -7.31 -4.40 -4.87
CA ASP A 102 -6.03 -3.82 -4.48
C ASP A 102 -5.68 -2.61 -5.35
N TRP A 103 -5.90 -2.69 -6.67
CA TRP A 103 -5.74 -1.56 -7.57
C TRP A 103 -6.72 -0.42 -7.29
N TYR A 104 -7.99 -0.72 -7.02
CA TYR A 104 -8.96 0.30 -6.62
C TYR A 104 -8.61 0.96 -5.30
N ARG A 105 -8.09 0.21 -4.32
CA ARG A 105 -7.56 0.78 -3.07
C ARG A 105 -6.36 1.68 -3.35
N PHE A 106 -5.43 1.23 -4.19
CA PHE A 106 -4.25 1.97 -4.62
C PHE A 106 -4.56 3.25 -5.42
N THR A 107 -5.73 3.32 -6.04
CA THR A 107 -6.22 4.53 -6.74
C THR A 107 -7.26 5.28 -5.91
N ALA A 108 -7.33 4.99 -4.60
CA ALA A 108 -8.26 5.55 -3.62
C ALA A 108 -9.75 5.43 -3.95
N ARG A 109 -10.14 4.52 -4.84
CA ARG A 109 -11.54 4.13 -5.10
C ARG A 109 -12.01 3.14 -4.05
N PHE A 110 -11.97 3.57 -2.79
CA PHE A 110 -12.16 2.72 -1.62
C PHE A 110 -13.52 2.01 -1.57
N ASP A 111 -14.59 2.65 -2.03
CA ASP A 111 -15.91 2.02 -2.12
C ASP A 111 -15.93 0.83 -3.07
N ARG A 112 -15.30 0.97 -4.24
CA ARG A 112 -15.17 -0.13 -5.21
C ARG A 112 -14.29 -1.24 -4.67
N ALA A 113 -13.17 -0.88 -4.04
CA ALA A 113 -12.28 -1.84 -3.40
C ALA A 113 -13.01 -2.64 -2.31
N LEU A 114 -13.66 -1.97 -1.35
CA LEU A 114 -14.42 -2.60 -0.27
C LEU A 114 -15.53 -3.50 -0.80
N LYS A 115 -16.25 -3.08 -1.85
CA LYS A 115 -17.27 -3.91 -2.49
C LYS A 115 -16.64 -5.21 -3.02
N LEU A 116 -15.56 -5.11 -3.80
CA LEU A 116 -14.90 -6.29 -4.37
C LEU A 116 -14.30 -7.20 -3.28
N TYR A 117 -13.66 -6.67 -2.24
CA TYR A 117 -13.16 -7.49 -1.15
C TYR A 117 -14.29 -8.23 -0.41
N LYS A 118 -15.40 -7.56 -0.11
CA LYS A 118 -16.56 -8.20 0.54
C LYS A 118 -17.15 -9.31 -0.34
N GLU A 119 -17.30 -9.07 -1.64
CA GLU A 119 -17.71 -10.11 -2.58
C GLU A 119 -16.71 -11.27 -2.66
N SER A 120 -15.41 -11.00 -2.66
CA SER A 120 -14.37 -12.04 -2.63
C SER A 120 -14.49 -12.89 -1.37
N ALA A 121 -14.65 -12.27 -0.19
CA ALA A 121 -14.81 -12.98 1.08
C ALA A 121 -16.00 -13.96 1.08
N LEU A 122 -17.08 -13.65 0.35
CA LEU A 122 -18.26 -14.51 0.23
C LEU A 122 -18.06 -15.70 -0.72
N ASN A 123 -17.15 -15.57 -1.70
CA ASN A 123 -16.93 -16.59 -2.73
C ASN A 123 -15.75 -17.52 -2.43
N LEU A 124 -14.90 -17.17 -1.46
CA LEU A 124 -13.82 -18.06 -1.00
C LEU A 124 -14.38 -19.35 -0.40
N ASN A 125 -13.67 -20.46 -0.65
CA ASN A 125 -13.95 -21.69 0.08
C ASN A 125 -13.76 -21.43 1.57
N LYS A 126 -14.68 -21.95 2.40
CA LYS A 126 -14.63 -21.76 3.86
C LYS A 126 -13.37 -22.37 4.48
N ASP A 127 -12.78 -23.34 3.79
CA ASP A 127 -11.54 -23.99 4.21
C ASP A 127 -10.28 -23.19 3.80
N ASP A 128 -10.39 -22.23 2.87
CA ASP A 128 -9.29 -21.36 2.43
C ASP A 128 -9.03 -20.23 3.44
N LEU A 129 -8.82 -20.59 4.71
CA LEU A 129 -8.70 -19.66 5.84
C LEU A 129 -7.59 -18.61 5.63
N ARG A 130 -6.52 -18.95 4.90
CA ARG A 130 -5.45 -18.02 4.48
C ARG A 130 -5.94 -16.92 3.55
N ALA A 131 -6.74 -17.28 2.55
CA ALA A 131 -7.33 -16.30 1.64
C ALA A 131 -8.35 -15.42 2.39
N ILE A 132 -9.16 -16.00 3.26
CA ILE A 132 -10.15 -15.24 4.06
C ILE A 132 -9.44 -14.24 4.97
N SER A 133 -8.41 -14.66 5.71
CA SER A 133 -7.60 -13.79 6.57
C SER A 133 -6.91 -12.67 5.79
N ARG A 134 -6.37 -12.96 4.59
CA ARG A 134 -5.82 -11.93 3.68
C ARG A 134 -6.87 -10.88 3.32
N VAL A 135 -8.05 -11.31 2.86
CA VAL A 135 -9.13 -10.38 2.46
C VAL A 135 -9.59 -9.53 3.63
N LYS A 136 -9.69 -10.10 4.83
CA LYS A 136 -9.99 -9.36 6.06
C LYS A 136 -8.99 -8.22 6.33
N ARG A 137 -7.69 -8.50 6.24
CA ARG A 137 -6.64 -7.47 6.34
C ARG A 137 -6.76 -6.39 5.26
N SER A 138 -7.07 -6.78 4.02
CA SER A 138 -7.28 -5.82 2.93
C SER A 138 -8.51 -4.92 3.16
N ILE A 139 -9.60 -5.45 3.70
CA ILE A 139 -10.76 -4.65 4.13
C ILE A 139 -10.35 -3.66 5.22
N ALA A 140 -9.64 -4.15 6.25
CA ALA A 140 -9.19 -3.34 7.37
C ALA A 140 -8.34 -2.14 6.90
N LEU A 141 -7.38 -2.40 6.00
CA LEU A 141 -6.55 -1.38 5.36
C LEU A 141 -7.35 -0.36 4.58
N THR A 142 -8.28 -0.83 3.76
CA THR A 142 -9.10 0.05 2.92
C THR A 142 -10.00 0.94 3.76
N SER A 143 -10.55 0.40 4.85
CA SER A 143 -11.34 1.16 5.81
C SER A 143 -10.50 2.23 6.50
N TYR A 144 -9.29 1.89 6.97
CA TYR A 144 -8.36 2.85 7.56
C TYR A 144 -7.97 3.97 6.60
N LEU A 145 -7.58 3.64 5.36
CA LEU A 145 -7.21 4.62 4.33
C LEU A 145 -8.38 5.54 3.96
N SER A 146 -9.61 5.03 3.97
CA SER A 146 -10.82 5.81 3.70
C SER A 146 -11.35 6.59 4.92
N GLY A 147 -10.67 6.51 6.06
CA GLY A 147 -11.11 7.16 7.30
C GLY A 147 -12.41 6.56 7.89
N ARG A 148 -12.76 5.35 7.49
CA ARG A 148 -13.91 4.60 8.01
C ARG A 148 -13.49 3.78 9.23
N CYS A 149 -14.49 3.33 9.98
CA CYS A 149 -14.32 2.46 11.13
C CYS A 149 -13.72 1.09 10.76
N CYS A 150 -13.55 0.30 11.82
CA CYS A 150 -13.58 -1.16 11.80
C CYS A 150 -12.26 -1.84 11.40
N LEU A 151 -11.14 -1.11 11.47
CA LEU A 151 -9.79 -1.67 11.37
C LEU A 151 -9.58 -2.80 12.40
N GLU A 152 -9.89 -2.54 13.66
CA GLU A 152 -9.68 -3.48 14.78
C GLU A 152 -10.52 -4.75 14.62
N ASP A 153 -11.83 -4.62 14.34
CA ASP A 153 -12.74 -5.76 14.20
C ASP A 153 -12.32 -6.71 13.06
N GLU A 154 -11.93 -6.15 11.91
CA GLU A 154 -11.53 -6.96 10.76
C GLU A 154 -10.19 -7.67 11.00
N LEU A 155 -9.27 -7.05 11.75
CA LEU A 155 -7.99 -7.66 12.12
C LEU A 155 -8.14 -8.69 13.25
N ALA A 156 -9.02 -8.44 14.21
CA ALA A 156 -9.41 -9.43 15.22
C ALA A 156 -10.00 -10.68 14.54
N ALA A 157 -10.88 -10.49 13.55
CA ALA A 157 -11.43 -11.58 12.76
C ALA A 157 -10.32 -12.31 11.97
N ALA A 158 -9.39 -11.58 11.34
CA ALA A 158 -8.27 -12.17 10.60
C ALA A 158 -7.36 -13.02 11.50
N TYR A 159 -7.07 -12.55 12.71
CA TYR A 159 -6.32 -13.29 13.74
C TYR A 159 -7.06 -14.56 14.17
N ASN A 160 -8.34 -14.44 14.55
CA ASN A 160 -9.17 -15.58 14.99
C ASN A 160 -9.34 -16.66 13.92
N ILE A 161 -9.29 -16.28 12.64
CA ILE A 161 -9.23 -17.22 11.51
C ILE A 161 -7.89 -17.93 11.46
N GLY A 162 -6.78 -17.20 11.61
CA GLY A 162 -5.43 -17.75 11.65
C GLY A 162 -5.24 -18.79 12.74
N VAL A 163 -5.79 -18.56 13.95
CA VAL A 163 -5.76 -19.53 15.07
C VAL A 163 -6.36 -20.89 14.69
N LYS A 164 -7.35 -20.90 13.79
CA LYS A 164 -8.06 -22.12 13.35
C LYS A 164 -7.48 -22.73 12.09
N ALA A 165 -6.55 -22.04 11.42
CA ALA A 165 -6.07 -22.42 10.11
C ALA A 165 -4.92 -23.43 10.20
N PRO A 166 -5.07 -24.66 9.64
CA PRO A 166 -4.05 -25.68 9.74
C PRO A 166 -2.75 -25.29 9.01
N ASP A 167 -2.86 -24.46 7.97
CA ASP A 167 -1.74 -24.02 7.14
C ASP A 167 -1.13 -22.67 7.57
N PHE A 168 -1.58 -22.11 8.71
CA PHE A 168 -0.90 -20.95 9.29
C PHE A 168 0.29 -21.44 10.07
N ASP A 169 1.48 -21.11 9.57
CA ASP A 169 2.67 -21.27 10.39
C ASP A 169 2.61 -20.30 11.59
N ARG A 170 3.44 -20.58 12.60
CA ARG A 170 3.50 -19.78 13.82
C ARG A 170 3.84 -18.31 13.55
N ALA A 171 4.62 -18.02 12.51
CA ALA A 171 5.05 -16.67 12.17
C ALA A 171 3.91 -15.86 11.51
N ASP A 172 3.08 -16.50 10.69
CA ASP A 172 1.88 -15.92 10.10
C ASP A 172 0.83 -15.60 11.18
N LEU A 173 0.68 -16.47 12.17
CA LEU A 173 -0.21 -16.23 13.32
C LEU A 173 0.30 -15.09 14.22
N GLU A 174 1.57 -15.11 14.60
CA GLU A 174 2.20 -14.03 15.38
C GLU A 174 2.10 -12.69 14.64
N ARG A 175 2.29 -12.68 13.31
CA ARG A 175 2.09 -11.50 12.49
C ARG A 175 0.66 -10.97 12.53
N ALA A 176 -0.35 -11.83 12.37
CA ALA A 176 -1.75 -11.44 12.45
C ALA A 176 -2.12 -10.88 13.83
N LEU A 177 -1.53 -11.42 14.90
CA LEU A 177 -1.69 -10.87 16.26
C LEU A 177 -1.11 -9.46 16.36
N ILE A 178 0.15 -9.27 15.94
CA ILE A 178 0.79 -7.95 16.01
C ILE A 178 0.02 -6.93 15.16
N ASP A 179 -0.48 -7.32 13.98
CA ASP A 179 -1.32 -6.45 13.14
C ASP A 179 -2.57 -5.97 13.89
N TYR A 180 -3.25 -6.88 14.60
CA TYR A 180 -4.41 -6.56 15.44
C TYR A 180 -4.04 -5.64 16.61
N VAL A 181 -2.96 -5.95 17.34
CA VAL A 181 -2.47 -5.14 18.47
C VAL A 181 -2.13 -3.72 18.03
N ASP A 182 -1.35 -3.59 16.94
CA ASP A 182 -0.96 -2.31 16.38
C ASP A 182 -2.18 -1.50 15.95
N ALA A 183 -3.15 -2.15 15.31
CA ALA A 183 -4.39 -1.49 14.91
C ALA A 183 -5.20 -0.95 16.09
N SER A 184 -5.27 -1.67 17.20
CA SER A 184 -5.98 -1.17 18.38
C SER A 184 -5.27 0.02 19.02
N TYR A 185 -3.92 0.02 19.08
CA TYR A 185 -3.15 1.21 19.50
C TYR A 185 -3.36 2.38 18.54
N LEU A 186 -3.41 2.11 17.24
CA LEU A 186 -3.69 3.11 16.21
C LEU A 186 -5.08 3.70 16.38
N ALA A 187 -6.09 2.86 16.65
CA ALA A 187 -7.47 3.25 16.94
C ALA A 187 -7.62 3.97 18.29
N GLY A 188 -6.66 3.80 19.21
CA GLY A 188 -6.73 4.31 20.57
C GLY A 188 -7.68 3.51 21.48
N SER A 189 -7.96 2.26 21.12
CA SER A 189 -8.77 1.31 21.88
C SER A 189 -7.95 0.71 23.03
N GLU A 190 -8.60 0.36 24.14
CA GLU A 190 -7.98 -0.47 25.17
C GLU A 190 -8.02 -1.94 24.74
N VAL A 191 -6.84 -2.57 24.61
CA VAL A 191 -6.74 -4.00 24.33
C VAL A 191 -6.39 -4.73 25.61
N ASN A 192 -7.17 -5.75 25.95
CA ASN A 192 -6.74 -6.74 26.93
C ASN A 192 -5.78 -7.73 26.25
N LEU A 193 -4.51 -7.35 26.23
CA LEU A 193 -3.43 -8.10 25.60
C LEU A 193 -3.02 -9.35 26.39
N GLU A 194 -3.36 -9.44 27.69
CA GLU A 194 -3.06 -10.61 28.53
C GLU A 194 -3.69 -11.89 27.98
N LYS A 195 -4.83 -11.76 27.27
CA LYS A 195 -5.51 -12.86 26.56
C LYS A 195 -4.67 -13.52 25.47
N PHE A 196 -3.61 -12.86 25.00
CA PHE A 196 -2.76 -13.31 23.90
C PHE A 196 -1.32 -13.59 24.35
N SER A 197 -1.09 -13.67 25.66
CA SER A 197 0.24 -13.88 26.26
C SER A 197 0.89 -15.20 25.85
N HIS A 198 0.11 -16.23 25.50
CA HIS A 198 0.64 -17.52 25.09
C HIS A 198 1.12 -17.55 23.64
N GLU A 199 0.62 -16.63 22.81
CA GLU A 199 0.92 -16.53 21.39
C GLU A 199 2.14 -15.65 21.10
N LEU A 200 2.48 -14.73 22.01
CA LEU A 200 3.71 -13.93 21.93
C LEU A 200 4.94 -14.77 22.25
N SER A 201 5.83 -14.93 21.27
CA SER A 201 7.06 -15.70 21.46
C SER A 201 8.13 -14.97 22.26
N LYS A 202 8.02 -13.64 22.35
CA LYS A 202 8.97 -12.71 22.96
C LYS A 202 8.28 -11.39 23.29
N ASN A 203 8.99 -10.55 24.03
CA ASN A 203 8.59 -9.16 24.21
C ASN A 203 8.48 -8.44 22.86
N LEU A 204 7.44 -7.63 22.70
CA LEU A 204 7.30 -6.75 21.56
C LEU A 204 8.00 -5.42 21.86
N GLU A 205 8.93 -5.08 20.98
CA GLU A 205 9.60 -3.78 21.01
C GLU A 205 8.64 -2.64 20.64
N PRO A 206 8.86 -1.43 21.19
CA PRO A 206 8.07 -0.27 20.82
C PRO A 206 8.24 0.05 19.34
N ALA A 207 7.15 0.50 18.70
CA ALA A 207 7.13 0.79 17.28
C ALA A 207 6.32 2.05 16.96
N LEU A 208 6.78 2.83 15.99
CA LEU A 208 6.01 3.91 15.40
C LEU A 208 4.93 3.33 14.48
N LEU A 209 3.66 3.56 14.83
CA LEU A 209 2.51 3.12 14.02
C LEU A 209 2.02 4.23 13.08
N GLY A 210 2.24 5.49 13.49
CA GLY A 210 1.96 6.71 12.73
C GLY A 210 0.54 7.26 12.92
N PHE A 211 -0.06 7.88 11.91
CA PHE A 211 -1.31 8.64 12.05
C PHE A 211 -2.53 7.75 12.30
N GLN A 212 -3.35 8.13 13.28
CA GLN A 212 -4.58 7.42 13.63
C GLN A 212 -5.61 7.36 12.49
N ASN A 213 -5.69 8.40 11.66
CA ASN A 213 -6.64 8.49 10.55
C ASN A 213 -6.20 9.58 9.55
N PRO A 214 -6.82 9.66 8.35
CA PRO A 214 -6.46 10.66 7.35
C PRO A 214 -6.57 12.10 7.85
N LYS A 215 -7.55 12.40 8.73
CA LYS A 215 -7.73 13.75 9.30
C LYS A 215 -6.50 14.20 10.11
N ALA A 216 -5.87 13.30 10.86
CA ALA A 216 -4.63 13.60 11.59
C ALA A 216 -3.47 13.95 10.64
N LEU A 217 -3.32 13.20 9.55
CA LEU A 217 -2.34 13.50 8.49
C LEU A 217 -2.61 14.87 7.84
N PHE A 218 -3.83 15.12 7.37
CA PHE A 218 -4.18 16.40 6.74
C PHE A 218 -4.00 17.59 7.68
N SER A 219 -4.33 17.44 8.97
CA SER A 219 -4.08 18.48 9.97
C SER A 219 -2.59 18.80 10.14
N THR A 220 -1.73 17.80 9.99
CA THR A 220 -0.26 17.93 10.07
C THR A 220 0.29 18.61 8.81
N LEU A 221 -0.21 18.23 7.64
CA LEU A 221 0.14 18.86 6.35
C LEU A 221 -0.31 20.33 6.29
N ALA A 222 -1.52 20.65 6.78
CA ALA A 222 -2.04 22.01 6.80
C ALA A 222 -1.14 22.95 7.62
N LYS A 223 -0.72 22.50 8.81
CA LYS A 223 0.18 23.24 9.71
C LYS A 223 1.58 23.48 9.14
N SER A 224 2.06 22.61 8.24
CA SER A 224 3.43 22.69 7.72
C SER A 224 3.56 23.49 6.43
N ARG A 225 2.53 23.48 5.58
CA ARG A 225 2.53 24.15 4.27
C ARG A 225 1.83 25.51 4.25
N GLY A 226 1.15 25.90 5.32
CA GLY A 226 0.24 27.06 5.26
C GLY A 226 -0.92 26.83 4.30
N PHE A 227 -1.32 25.56 4.11
CA PHE A 227 -2.50 25.17 3.35
C PHE A 227 -3.69 25.88 3.99
N LYS A 228 -4.22 26.90 3.31
CA LYS A 228 -5.35 27.72 3.78
C LYS A 228 -6.69 26.99 3.72
N ASP A 229 -6.72 25.76 3.20
CA ASP A 229 -7.96 25.02 3.03
C ASP A 229 -7.97 23.77 3.92
N SER A 230 -8.76 23.84 4.99
CA SER A 230 -9.09 22.73 5.90
C SER A 230 -9.97 21.65 5.25
N ASN A 231 -10.25 21.79 3.95
CA ASN A 231 -11.13 20.91 3.17
C ASN A 231 -10.39 20.03 2.17
N ALA A 232 -9.10 19.76 2.36
CA ALA A 232 -8.36 18.78 1.55
C ALA A 232 -9.00 17.39 1.72
N GLN A 233 -9.99 17.09 0.88
CA GLN A 233 -10.55 15.76 0.74
C GLN A 233 -9.55 14.91 -0.05
N ILE A 234 -9.44 13.64 0.31
CA ILE A 234 -8.81 12.63 -0.53
C ILE A 234 -9.45 12.76 -1.91
N ILE A 235 -8.69 13.21 -2.91
CA ILE A 235 -9.21 13.38 -4.25
C ILE A 235 -9.37 11.99 -4.82
N LEU A 236 -10.60 11.49 -4.77
CA LEU A 236 -10.95 10.20 -5.36
C LEU A 236 -10.64 10.29 -6.86
N PHE A 237 -9.88 9.33 -7.37
CA PHE A 237 -9.70 9.20 -8.81
C PHE A 237 -11.08 9.12 -9.47
N LYS A 238 -11.45 10.15 -10.23
CA LYS A 238 -12.74 10.19 -10.91
C LYS A 238 -12.69 9.20 -12.05
N ASP A 239 -13.68 8.31 -12.09
CA ASP A 239 -13.83 7.40 -13.20
C ASP A 239 -14.02 8.20 -14.49
N THR A 240 -13.14 7.99 -15.47
CA THR A 240 -13.49 8.32 -16.85
C THR A 240 -14.58 7.31 -17.27
N GLU A 241 -15.85 7.69 -17.16
CA GLU A 241 -16.97 6.86 -17.59
C GLU A 241 -17.02 6.61 -19.11
N THR A 242 -16.08 7.16 -19.89
CA THR A 242 -16.16 7.16 -21.36
C THR A 242 -14.85 6.70 -22.01
N GLY A 243 -14.86 5.44 -22.43
CA GLY A 243 -14.04 4.95 -23.55
C GLY A 243 -12.58 4.62 -23.26
N PHE A 244 -12.08 3.59 -23.96
CA PHE A 244 -10.66 3.27 -24.09
C PHE A 244 -9.95 4.43 -24.81
N SER A 245 -9.52 5.45 -24.07
CA SER A 245 -8.72 6.54 -24.61
C SER A 245 -7.23 6.29 -24.33
N PHE A 246 -6.46 6.07 -25.40
CA PHE A 246 -5.00 5.99 -25.35
C PHE A 246 -4.42 7.38 -25.64
N GLY A 247 -4.46 8.27 -24.65
CA GLY A 247 -3.83 9.59 -24.74
C GLY A 247 -2.42 9.58 -24.14
N LYS A 248 -1.42 10.07 -24.89
CA LYS A 248 -0.07 10.31 -24.37
C LYS A 248 -0.05 11.62 -23.58
N ASN A 249 -0.37 11.58 -22.30
CA ASN A 249 -0.05 12.68 -21.40
C ASN A 249 1.37 12.47 -20.85
N ARG A 250 2.29 13.40 -21.11
CA ARG A 250 3.60 13.41 -20.46
C ARG A 250 3.37 13.63 -18.96
N SER A 251 3.67 12.61 -18.16
CA SER A 251 3.57 12.61 -16.71
C SER A 251 4.62 13.57 -16.11
N LYS A 252 4.18 14.36 -15.13
CA LYS A 252 5.10 14.97 -14.15
C LYS A 252 5.83 13.82 -13.40
N PRO A 253 7.05 14.06 -12.88
CA PRO A 253 7.78 13.03 -12.13
C PRO A 253 6.91 12.46 -11.00
N ASP A 254 7.10 11.17 -10.71
CA ASP A 254 6.26 10.41 -9.78
C ASP A 254 6.00 11.12 -8.45
N PRO A 255 4.85 10.86 -7.82
CA PRO A 255 4.61 11.20 -6.43
C PRO A 255 5.58 10.43 -5.55
N VAL A 256 6.75 11.02 -5.32
CA VAL A 256 7.78 10.44 -4.46
C VAL A 256 7.38 10.70 -3.02
N SER A 257 7.13 9.66 -2.24
CA SER A 257 7.17 9.76 -0.79
C SER A 257 8.62 9.75 -0.33
N VAL A 258 8.94 10.63 0.63
CA VAL A 258 10.29 10.85 1.14
C VAL A 258 10.24 10.68 2.65
N GLY A 259 11.29 10.12 3.23
CA GLY A 259 11.38 9.98 4.68
C GLY A 259 11.35 8.53 5.13
N ASN A 260 12.20 8.17 6.09
CA ASN A 260 12.15 6.89 6.79
C ASN A 260 12.65 7.09 8.23
N PRO A 261 11.91 6.67 9.27
CA PRO A 261 10.60 5.98 9.23
C PRO A 261 9.38 6.91 9.12
N VAL A 262 9.52 8.22 9.34
CA VAL A 262 8.41 9.16 9.17
C VAL A 262 8.34 9.58 7.70
N THR A 263 7.39 9.01 6.98
CA THR A 263 7.14 9.32 5.56
C THR A 263 6.38 10.64 5.39
N MET A 264 6.68 11.37 4.31
CA MET A 264 5.97 12.57 3.88
C MET A 264 5.92 12.68 2.36
N CYS A 265 5.05 13.55 1.83
CA CYS A 265 5.04 13.84 0.40
C CYS A 265 6.33 14.55 -0.01
N GLY A 266 6.92 14.14 -1.14
CA GLY A 266 8.16 14.71 -1.65
C GLY A 266 8.03 16.19 -1.96
N GLU A 267 6.89 16.65 -2.44
CA GLU A 267 6.63 18.08 -2.56
C GLU A 267 6.62 18.81 -1.20
N THR A 268 6.16 18.17 -0.12
CA THR A 268 6.19 18.76 1.23
C THR A 268 7.62 18.89 1.67
N TYR A 269 8.44 17.86 1.44
CA TYR A 269 9.86 17.93 1.68
C TYR A 269 10.53 19.06 0.87
N ARG A 270 10.24 19.17 -0.43
CA ARG A 270 10.77 20.23 -1.32
C ARG A 270 10.37 21.64 -0.88
N SER A 271 9.22 21.83 -0.22
CA SER A 271 8.82 23.15 0.30
C SER A 271 9.45 23.49 1.65
N LEU A 272 9.94 22.49 2.39
CA LEU A 272 10.56 22.66 3.70
C LEU A 272 12.09 22.80 3.63
N VAL A 273 12.73 22.30 2.57
CA VAL A 273 14.19 22.26 2.40
C VAL A 273 14.62 23.10 1.20
N LYS A 274 15.57 24.03 1.41
CA LYS A 274 16.08 24.92 0.34
C LYS A 274 17.09 24.23 -0.59
N ASN A 275 18.04 23.48 -0.03
CA ASN A 275 19.07 22.77 -0.80
C ASN A 275 18.70 21.30 -0.93
N LYS A 276 18.37 20.86 -2.16
CA LYS A 276 17.81 19.54 -2.44
C LYS A 276 18.83 18.41 -2.37
N ASP A 277 20.12 18.74 -2.52
CA ASP A 277 21.21 17.76 -2.54
C ASP A 277 21.82 17.53 -1.14
N GLN A 278 21.36 18.29 -0.14
CA GLN A 278 21.82 18.15 1.22
C GLN A 278 21.30 16.84 1.82
N LYS A 279 22.23 15.94 2.18
CA LYS A 279 21.92 14.75 2.97
C LYS A 279 21.54 15.18 4.39
N LEU A 280 20.25 15.32 4.63
CA LEU A 280 19.69 15.64 5.94
C LEU A 280 19.39 14.36 6.72
N SER A 281 19.63 14.42 8.03
CA SER A 281 19.16 13.42 8.98
C SER A 281 18.78 14.07 10.30
N ILE A 282 17.85 13.44 11.02
CA ILE A 282 17.44 13.86 12.36
C ILE A 282 17.50 12.64 13.26
N ASP A 283 18.23 12.73 14.35
CA ASP A 283 18.17 11.74 15.43
C ASP A 283 16.95 12.06 16.30
N VAL A 284 16.03 11.11 16.39
CA VAL A 284 14.73 11.26 17.03
C VAL A 284 14.65 10.32 18.22
N THR A 285 14.19 10.85 19.35
CA THR A 285 13.82 10.07 20.53
C THR A 285 12.40 10.44 20.95
N VAL A 286 11.57 9.43 21.19
CA VAL A 286 10.19 9.60 21.64
C VAL A 286 9.93 8.71 22.84
N ASP A 287 9.51 9.32 23.95
CA ASP A 287 9.02 8.60 25.12
C ASP A 287 7.53 8.30 24.93
N ILE A 288 7.12 7.07 25.24
CA ILE A 288 5.80 6.51 24.91
C ILE A 288 5.16 5.99 26.19
N ASN A 289 3.92 6.39 26.44
CA ASN A 289 3.13 5.87 27.57
C ASN A 289 2.53 4.48 27.26
N PRO A 290 2.00 3.74 28.25
CA PRO A 290 1.41 2.41 28.02
C PRO A 290 0.19 2.41 27.08
N GLN A 291 -0.42 3.57 26.82
CA GLN A 291 -1.51 3.77 25.86
C GLN A 291 -1.01 4.13 24.45
N GLY A 292 0.30 4.06 24.18
CA GLY A 292 0.85 4.30 22.86
C GLY A 292 0.85 5.77 22.43
N LYS A 293 0.80 6.70 23.38
CA LYS A 293 0.87 8.15 23.13
C LYS A 293 2.29 8.67 23.38
N PRO A 294 2.78 9.59 22.54
CA PRO A 294 4.05 10.26 22.79
C PRO A 294 3.93 11.20 24.01
N ILE A 295 4.92 11.16 24.89
CA ILE A 295 5.05 12.03 26.07
C ILE A 295 6.04 13.17 25.76
N LEU A 296 7.27 12.81 25.39
CA LEU A 296 8.36 13.74 25.09
C LEU A 296 8.97 13.41 23.72
N ILE A 297 9.24 14.44 22.91
CA ILE A 297 9.83 14.29 21.58
C ILE A 297 11.08 15.16 21.48
N SER A 298 12.23 14.49 21.43
CA SER A 298 13.55 15.09 21.28
C SER A 298 14.06 14.90 19.85
N LEU A 299 14.57 15.97 19.26
CA LEU A 299 15.11 15.98 17.90
C LEU A 299 16.51 16.60 17.94
N ALA A 300 17.49 15.92 17.36
CA ALA A 300 18.87 16.40 17.22
C ALA A 300 19.35 16.26 15.76
N GLY A 301 20.28 17.13 15.36
CA GLY A 301 20.88 17.13 14.02
C GLY A 301 20.66 18.43 13.24
N ASP A 302 21.09 18.43 11.98
CA ASP A 302 21.30 19.64 11.18
C ASP A 302 20.10 20.01 10.28
N ALA A 303 18.92 19.47 10.57
CA ALA A 303 17.72 19.74 9.79
C ALA A 303 17.20 21.17 10.00
N PRO A 304 16.68 21.82 8.94
CA PRO A 304 16.07 23.14 9.04
C PRO A 304 14.94 23.19 10.09
N PRO A 305 14.73 24.32 10.80
CA PRO A 305 13.70 24.42 11.85
C PRO A 305 12.28 24.05 11.37
N LYS A 306 11.94 24.34 10.11
CA LYS A 306 10.65 23.96 9.52
C LYS A 306 10.50 22.44 9.36
N LEU A 307 11.58 21.74 8.99
CA LEU A 307 11.59 20.28 8.88
C LEU A 307 11.51 19.63 10.27
N ASN A 308 12.25 20.14 11.25
CA ASN A 308 12.13 19.71 12.65
C ASN A 308 10.70 19.89 13.19
N ARG A 309 10.06 21.03 12.88
CA ARG A 309 8.67 21.28 13.26
C ARG A 309 7.70 20.30 12.61
N TYR A 310 7.89 19.96 11.34
CA TYR A 310 7.09 18.94 10.65
C TYR A 310 7.20 17.60 11.36
N ILE A 311 8.43 17.10 11.54
CA ILE A 311 8.67 15.80 12.18
C ILE A 311 8.10 15.75 13.59
N ARG A 312 8.32 16.77 14.41
CA ARG A 312 7.73 16.85 15.76
C ARG A 312 6.21 16.82 15.72
N THR A 313 5.59 17.55 14.80
CA THR A 313 4.12 17.59 14.66
C THR A 313 3.58 16.25 14.19
N SER A 314 4.25 15.59 13.25
CA SER A 314 3.89 14.25 12.77
C SER A 314 3.94 13.24 13.91
N LEU A 315 5.03 13.21 14.67
CA LEU A 315 5.20 12.29 15.81
C LEU A 315 4.20 12.56 16.92
N HIS A 316 3.94 13.82 17.24
CA HIS A 316 2.93 14.21 18.22
C HIS A 316 1.52 13.72 17.83
N ASN A 317 1.19 13.75 16.54
CA ASN A 317 -0.11 13.30 16.04
C ASN A 317 -0.13 11.81 15.64
N SER A 318 0.94 11.07 15.95
CA SER A 318 1.07 9.65 15.70
C SER A 318 0.72 8.81 16.94
N ARG A 319 0.47 7.53 16.71
CA ARG A 319 0.38 6.48 17.70
C ARG A 319 1.61 5.58 17.62
N PHE A 320 1.88 4.94 18.74
CA PHE A 320 2.99 4.02 18.93
C PHE A 320 2.47 2.76 19.58
N ARG A 321 3.07 1.61 19.25
CA ARG A 321 3.01 0.44 20.11
C ARG A 321 4.04 0.68 21.22
N PRO A 322 3.68 0.64 22.51
CA PRO A 322 4.66 0.65 23.59
C PRO A 322 5.44 -0.66 23.63
N ALA A 323 6.46 -0.76 24.49
CA ALA A 323 7.00 -2.06 24.84
C ALA A 323 5.91 -2.91 25.50
N ILE A 324 5.76 -4.16 25.06
CA ILE A 324 4.82 -5.13 25.62
C ILE A 324 5.64 -6.36 26.01
N ASP A 325 5.53 -6.79 27.25
CA ASP A 325 6.16 -8.04 27.66
C ASP A 325 5.45 -9.26 27.05
N GLN A 326 6.10 -10.43 27.16
CA GLN A 326 5.53 -11.70 26.73
C GLN A 326 4.20 -12.05 27.42
N PHE A 327 3.83 -11.39 28.52
CA PHE A 327 2.55 -11.57 29.21
C PHE A 327 1.45 -10.63 28.71
N GLY A 328 1.73 -9.84 27.67
CA GLY A 328 0.79 -8.88 27.11
C GLY A 328 0.69 -7.60 27.93
N LYS A 329 1.60 -7.34 28.89
CA LYS A 329 1.52 -6.12 29.69
C LYS A 329 2.31 -4.98 29.05
N PRO A 330 1.65 -3.85 28.70
CA PRO A 330 2.35 -2.70 28.16
C PRO A 330 3.08 -1.91 29.25
N SER A 331 4.22 -1.33 28.91
CA SER A 331 5.03 -0.48 29.80
C SER A 331 5.47 0.82 29.13
N GLU A 332 5.85 1.80 29.93
CA GLU A 332 6.51 3.00 29.42
C GLU A 332 7.80 2.61 28.70
N SER A 333 8.02 3.21 27.54
CA SER A 333 9.12 2.83 26.65
C SER A 333 9.60 4.01 25.83
N THR A 334 10.83 3.93 25.34
CA THR A 334 11.43 4.96 24.50
C THR A 334 11.83 4.34 23.17
N ILE A 335 11.41 4.98 22.08
CA ILE A 335 11.90 4.63 20.73
C ILE A 335 12.93 5.67 20.29
N SER A 336 14.04 5.19 19.72
CA SER A 336 15.05 6.04 19.11
C SER A 336 15.32 5.58 17.68
N PHE A 337 15.37 6.52 16.74
CA PHE A 337 15.65 6.23 15.35
C PHE A 337 16.30 7.42 14.64
N ARG A 338 17.03 7.12 13.56
CA ARG A 338 17.56 8.13 12.66
C ARG A 338 16.60 8.33 11.50
N GLN A 339 15.97 9.50 11.45
CA GLN A 339 15.17 9.92 10.31
C GLN A 339 16.09 10.30 9.14
N THR A 340 15.83 9.76 7.97
CA THR A 340 16.53 10.07 6.71
C THR A 340 15.54 10.55 5.64
N PHE A 341 16.02 11.21 4.58
CA PHE A 341 15.15 11.84 3.56
C PHE A 341 15.55 11.52 2.10
N SER A 342 16.08 10.32 1.84
CA SER A 342 16.39 9.90 0.46
C SER A 342 15.11 9.67 -0.36
N ALA A 343 15.09 10.17 -1.61
CA ALA A 343 13.94 10.09 -2.53
C ALA A 343 13.67 8.69 -3.11
N ASN A 344 14.52 7.69 -2.88
CA ASN A 344 14.51 6.46 -3.68
C ASN A 344 13.74 5.27 -3.08
N ASN A 345 13.04 5.41 -1.95
CA ASN A 345 12.79 4.24 -1.09
C ASN A 345 11.34 3.79 -0.86
N LEU A 346 10.35 4.24 -1.64
CA LEU A 346 8.99 3.73 -1.48
C LEU A 346 8.31 3.51 -2.84
N SER A 347 8.61 2.39 -3.49
CA SER A 347 7.67 1.81 -4.44
C SER A 347 6.56 1.13 -3.63
N ILE A 348 5.30 1.53 -3.86
CA ILE A 348 4.11 0.89 -3.28
C ILE A 348 3.83 -0.44 -4.01
N THR A 349 4.86 -1.11 -4.52
CA THR A 349 4.72 -2.35 -5.28
C THR A 349 4.57 -3.53 -4.33
N SER A 350 3.30 -3.88 -4.10
CA SER A 350 2.77 -5.23 -3.88
C SER A 350 3.18 -6.07 -2.66
N SER A 351 4.05 -5.61 -1.75
CA SER A 351 4.33 -6.35 -0.51
C SER A 351 4.46 -5.46 0.72
N ALA A 352 3.62 -4.42 0.82
CA ALA A 352 3.65 -3.52 1.96
C ALA A 352 3.29 -4.30 3.23
N ASN A 353 4.29 -4.45 4.09
CA ASN A 353 4.17 -5.00 5.42
C ASN A 353 3.06 -4.25 6.15
N VAL A 354 2.20 -4.99 6.83
CA VAL A 354 1.01 -4.44 7.48
C VAL A 354 1.40 -3.41 8.54
N TYR A 355 2.61 -3.51 9.13
CA TYR A 355 3.18 -2.50 10.03
C TYR A 355 3.40 -1.11 9.43
N ASP A 356 3.22 -0.94 8.14
CA ASP A 356 3.49 0.31 7.43
C ASP A 356 2.23 1.11 7.07
N TRP A 357 1.15 0.91 7.84
CA TRP A 357 -0.16 1.58 7.68
C TRP A 357 -0.03 3.06 7.37
N SER A 358 0.79 3.77 8.14
CA SER A 358 0.96 5.21 7.99
C SER A 358 1.76 5.60 6.76
N ASN A 359 2.77 4.82 6.36
CA ASN A 359 3.43 5.05 5.10
C ASN A 359 2.48 4.81 3.94
N GLN A 360 1.62 3.78 4.02
CA GLN A 360 0.56 3.58 3.03
C GLN A 360 -0.42 4.75 3.02
N MET A 361 -0.87 5.25 4.16
CA MET A 361 -1.74 6.43 4.23
C MET A 361 -1.07 7.66 3.61
N VAL A 362 0.17 7.94 3.97
CA VAL A 362 0.92 9.08 3.45
C VAL A 362 1.13 8.91 1.95
N ALA A 363 1.69 7.80 1.49
CA ALA A 363 1.99 7.56 0.09
C ALA A 363 0.72 7.64 -0.77
N GLN A 364 -0.36 7.00 -0.32
CA GLN A 364 -1.68 7.08 -0.93
C GLN A 364 -2.19 8.52 -0.99
N SER A 365 -2.05 9.29 0.10
CA SER A 365 -2.47 10.70 0.12
C SER A 365 -1.65 11.58 -0.82
N CYS A 366 -0.32 11.37 -0.87
CA CYS A 366 0.59 12.13 -1.73
C CYS A 366 0.30 11.86 -3.21
N GLN A 367 0.07 10.61 -3.56
CA GLN A 367 -0.26 10.19 -4.92
C GLN A 367 -1.52 10.89 -5.45
N LEU A 368 -2.54 11.09 -4.60
CA LEU A 368 -3.82 11.69 -5.00
C LEU A 368 -3.77 13.22 -5.12
N THR A 369 -2.98 13.89 -4.27
CA THR A 369 -2.83 15.35 -4.36
C THR A 369 -2.18 15.79 -5.68
N GLU A 370 -1.30 14.95 -6.25
CA GLU A 370 -0.66 15.24 -7.53
C GLU A 370 -1.52 14.82 -8.74
N LEU A 371 -2.26 13.70 -8.66
CA LEU A 371 -3.19 13.26 -9.71
C LEU A 371 -4.29 14.29 -10.02
N ALA A 372 -4.66 15.12 -9.05
CA ALA A 372 -5.63 16.21 -9.25
C ALA A 372 -5.03 17.49 -9.85
N SER A 373 -3.70 17.55 -10.00
CA SER A 373 -2.96 18.66 -10.60
C SER A 373 -2.58 18.40 -12.07
N LEU A 374 -3.07 17.30 -12.62
CA LEU A 374 -3.08 16.88 -14.02
C LEU A 374 -4.49 17.10 -14.58
#